data_AF-F0XXV0-F1
#
_entry.id   AF-F0XXV0-F1
#
_cell.length_a   1.000
_cell.length_b   1.000
_cell.length_c   1.000
_cell.angle_alpha   90.00
_cell.angle_beta   90.00
_cell.angle_gamma   90.00
#
_symmetry.space_group_name_H-M   'P 1'
#
loop_
_entity.id
_entity.type
_entity.pdbx_description
1 polymer ?
#
loop_
_entity_poly.entity_id
_entity_poly.type
_entity_poly.pdbx_seq_one_letter_code
_entity_poly.pdbx_strand_id
1 'polypeptide(L)'
;SVEPTWRLRERMKTVSVALVLCLNIGTDPPDAVAASPRARRECWLEPFAGPSRQKALETIGAALQAQYERWQSRARYRQLLDPTADELRRLCAALRRSARGDRVLVHLNGHGVPRPTANGEVWVFNKNYTQYIPLSVYELRSVVRGPAVYVLDCGGAGVLLPHFTAPMPRHHDRPPGDKAPDDQMGGDECIVLAPCGADEALPSDPGLPADLFTACLTTPIAVALRAFGARGRRGGPPGGGDAADVPGRLGDRKTPLGELNWIFTAVTDTIAWNVLPAPLFQRLFRQDLLLASLFRNFLLAERVLKAHGCTPATVPPLPPTADHPLW
;
A
#
# COMPACT_ATOMS: atom_id res chain seq x y z
N SER A 1 15.98 -4.47 38.01
CA SER A 1 14.78 -5.25 37.65
C SER A 1 14.90 -5.65 36.20
N VAL A 2 14.69 -6.92 35.85
CA VAL A 2 14.65 -7.34 34.44
C VAL A 2 13.31 -6.86 33.87
N GLU A 3 13.34 -5.90 32.95
CA GLU A 3 12.13 -5.45 32.29
C GLU A 3 11.55 -6.59 31.42
N PRO A 4 10.24 -6.86 31.49
CA PRO A 4 9.61 -7.87 30.65
C PRO A 4 9.67 -7.45 29.18
N THR A 5 10.32 -8.27 28.35
CA THR A 5 10.54 -8.03 26.91
C THR A 5 9.29 -8.20 26.03
N TRP A 6 8.18 -8.68 26.60
CA TRP A 6 6.93 -8.96 25.87
C TRP A 6 5.90 -7.82 25.93
N ARG A 7 6.08 -6.82 26.81
CA ARG A 7 5.16 -5.69 26.89
C ARG A 7 5.41 -4.73 25.74
N LEU A 8 4.38 -4.48 24.93
CA LEU A 8 4.38 -3.38 23.97
C LEU A 8 4.53 -2.07 24.73
N ARG A 9 5.67 -1.39 24.53
CA ARG A 9 6.02 -0.15 25.22
C ARG A 9 5.08 1.00 24.84
N GLU A 10 4.68 1.08 23.57
CA GLU A 10 3.75 2.11 23.08
C GLU A 10 2.74 1.51 22.09
N ARG A 11 1.44 1.74 22.35
CA ARG A 11 0.39 1.46 21.37
C ARG A 11 0.36 2.60 20.36
N MET A 12 0.55 2.29 19.09
CA MET A 12 0.52 3.27 18.01
C MET A 12 -0.78 3.13 17.21
N LYS A 13 -1.24 4.22 16.60
CA LYS A 13 -2.43 4.20 15.75
C LYS A 13 -2.16 4.96 14.47
N THR A 14 -2.61 4.41 13.35
CA THR A 14 -2.77 5.19 12.12
C THR A 14 -4.06 6.00 12.19
N VAL A 15 -3.93 7.33 12.28
CA VAL A 15 -5.08 8.24 12.46
C VAL A 15 -5.38 9.07 11.21
N SER A 16 -4.50 9.05 10.21
CA SER A 16 -4.61 9.83 8.99
C SER A 16 -4.09 9.04 7.80
N VAL A 17 -4.83 9.09 6.69
CA VAL A 17 -4.55 8.36 5.46
C VAL A 17 -4.68 9.31 4.27
N ALA A 18 -3.59 9.50 3.54
CA ALA A 18 -3.58 10.13 2.22
C ALA A 18 -3.69 9.05 1.14
N LEU A 19 -4.70 9.15 0.28
CA LEU A 19 -4.89 8.30 -0.89
C LEU A 19 -4.59 9.14 -2.13
N VAL A 20 -3.45 8.89 -2.76
CA VAL A 20 -2.95 9.66 -3.89
C VAL A 20 -3.00 8.76 -5.12
N LEU A 21 -3.86 9.11 -6.06
CA LEU A 21 -4.08 8.36 -7.29
C LEU A 21 -3.59 9.20 -8.46
N CYS A 22 -2.51 8.75 -9.11
CA CYS A 22 -2.00 9.34 -10.34
C CYS A 22 -2.29 8.37 -11.50
N LEU A 23 -3.51 8.44 -12.06
CA LEU A 23 -4.05 7.46 -13.01
C LEU A 23 -4.24 8.02 -14.43
N ASN A 24 -4.47 9.32 -14.60
CA ASN A 24 -4.68 9.99 -15.90
C ASN A 24 -5.52 9.15 -16.87
N ILE A 25 -6.70 8.71 -16.43
CA ILE A 25 -7.47 7.65 -17.07
C ILE A 25 -7.67 7.93 -18.56
N GLY A 26 -7.17 7.02 -19.40
CA GLY A 26 -7.29 7.11 -20.86
C GLY A 26 -6.07 7.69 -21.56
N THR A 27 -5.04 8.08 -20.82
CA THR A 27 -3.75 8.50 -21.36
C THR A 27 -2.66 7.62 -20.75
N ASP A 28 -2.00 6.82 -21.57
CA ASP A 28 -0.93 5.94 -21.10
C ASP A 28 0.37 6.73 -20.87
N PRO A 29 1.14 6.43 -19.81
CA PRO A 29 2.45 7.02 -19.62
C PRO A 29 3.43 6.52 -20.71
N PRO A 30 4.52 7.27 -20.99
CA PRO A 30 5.43 7.00 -22.11
C PRO A 30 6.16 5.66 -22.03
N ASP A 31 6.27 5.09 -20.83
CA ASP A 31 6.91 3.79 -20.54
C ASP A 31 5.90 2.63 -20.42
N ALA A 32 4.62 2.88 -20.69
CA ALA A 32 3.61 1.83 -20.76
C ALA A 32 3.85 0.91 -21.96
N VAL A 33 3.71 -0.40 -21.74
CA VAL A 33 3.74 -1.37 -22.83
C VAL A 33 2.44 -1.27 -23.63
N ALA A 34 2.55 -1.12 -24.95
CA ALA A 34 1.42 -0.91 -25.87
C ALA A 34 0.50 -2.13 -26.08
N ALA A 35 0.67 -3.21 -25.32
CA ALA A 35 -0.07 -4.45 -25.53
C ALA A 35 -1.55 -4.32 -25.11
N SER A 36 -2.45 -4.79 -25.97
CA SER A 36 -3.88 -4.96 -25.73
C SER A 36 -4.27 -6.38 -26.14
N PRO A 37 -5.01 -7.14 -25.31
CA PRO A 37 -5.63 -6.77 -24.04
C PRO A 37 -4.61 -6.70 -22.87
N ARG A 38 -4.89 -5.88 -21.86
CA ARG A 38 -4.09 -5.79 -20.62
C ARG A 38 -4.95 -5.55 -19.38
N ALA A 39 -4.38 -5.76 -18.19
CA ALA A 39 -4.98 -5.38 -16.90
C ALA A 39 -5.31 -3.87 -16.90
N ARG A 40 -6.57 -3.54 -16.58
CA ARG A 40 -7.05 -2.14 -16.51
C ARG A 40 -7.92 -1.84 -15.30
N ARG A 41 -8.43 -2.86 -14.61
CA ARG A 41 -9.30 -2.63 -13.43
C ARG A 41 -8.51 -1.98 -12.32
N GLU A 42 -9.07 -0.92 -11.75
CA GLU A 42 -8.54 -0.21 -10.60
C GLU A 42 -9.59 -0.31 -9.49
N CYS A 43 -9.19 -0.80 -8.32
CA CYS A 43 -10.08 -0.99 -7.17
C CYS A 43 -11.32 -1.83 -7.51
N TRP A 44 -11.14 -2.84 -8.38
CA TRP A 44 -12.18 -3.73 -8.92
C TRP A 44 -13.17 -3.06 -9.89
N LEU A 45 -12.90 -1.83 -10.33
CA LEU A 45 -13.75 -1.08 -11.26
C LEU A 45 -13.11 -1.00 -12.64
N GLU A 46 -13.93 -1.09 -13.67
CA GLU A 46 -13.50 -0.84 -15.05
C GLU A 46 -13.42 0.68 -15.30
N PRO A 47 -12.22 1.26 -15.52
CA PRO A 47 -12.06 2.72 -15.61
C PRO A 47 -12.72 3.34 -16.86
N PHE A 48 -13.09 2.52 -17.85
CA PHE A 48 -13.73 2.94 -19.11
C PHE A 48 -15.23 2.63 -19.18
N ALA A 49 -15.83 2.05 -18.13
CA ALA A 49 -17.24 1.69 -18.13
C ALA A 49 -18.18 2.85 -17.75
N GLY A 50 -17.65 3.91 -17.13
CA GLY A 50 -18.41 5.04 -16.63
C GLY A 50 -18.70 6.14 -17.67
N PRO A 51 -19.52 7.14 -17.31
CA PRO A 51 -19.96 8.21 -18.22
C PRO A 51 -18.84 9.20 -18.58
N SER A 52 -17.80 9.33 -17.75
CA SER A 52 -16.63 10.16 -18.03
C SER A 52 -15.40 9.65 -17.26
N ARG A 53 -14.21 9.99 -17.77
CA ARG A 53 -12.91 9.67 -17.13
C ARG A 53 -12.79 10.26 -15.73
N GLN A 54 -13.23 11.52 -15.57
CA GLN A 54 -13.27 12.18 -14.27
C GLN A 54 -14.16 11.42 -13.28
N LYS A 55 -15.34 10.97 -13.74
CA LYS A 55 -16.25 10.23 -12.86
C LYS A 55 -15.71 8.85 -12.49
N ALA A 56 -15.02 8.19 -13.41
CA ALA A 56 -14.32 6.94 -13.13
C ALA A 56 -13.26 7.14 -12.04
N LEU A 57 -12.44 8.18 -12.16
CA LEU A 57 -11.39 8.52 -11.18
C LEU A 57 -11.96 8.79 -9.78
N GLU A 58 -13.04 9.56 -9.67
CA GLU A 58 -13.76 9.79 -8.40
C GLU A 58 -14.29 8.49 -7.79
N THR A 59 -14.85 7.62 -8.63
CA THR A 59 -15.42 6.35 -8.17
C THR A 59 -14.34 5.39 -7.69
N ILE A 60 -13.19 5.34 -8.38
CA ILE A 60 -12.01 4.58 -7.96
C ILE A 60 -11.48 5.12 -6.62
N GLY A 61 -11.35 6.44 -6.47
CA GLY A 61 -10.95 7.07 -5.21
C GLY A 61 -11.86 6.71 -4.04
N ALA A 62 -13.18 6.79 -4.25
CA ALA A 62 -14.18 6.40 -3.26
C ALA A 62 -14.12 4.89 -2.93
N ALA A 63 -13.92 4.04 -3.93
CA ALA A 63 -13.77 2.59 -3.73
C ALA A 63 -12.51 2.28 -2.90
N LEU A 64 -11.36 2.88 -3.21
CA LEU A 64 -10.12 2.70 -2.45
C LEU A 64 -10.30 3.12 -0.99
N GLN A 65 -10.91 4.28 -0.75
CA GLN A 65 -11.21 4.72 0.60
C GLN A 65 -12.08 3.71 1.35
N ALA A 66 -13.17 3.24 0.74
CA ALA A 66 -14.06 2.25 1.34
C ALA A 66 -13.35 0.92 1.63
N GLN A 67 -12.38 0.52 0.81
CA GLN A 67 -11.57 -0.68 1.08
C GLN A 67 -10.68 -0.49 2.31
N TYR A 68 -10.02 0.67 2.46
CA TYR A 68 -9.21 0.96 3.65
C TYR A 68 -10.04 1.15 4.93
N GLU A 69 -11.22 1.78 4.84
CA GLU A 69 -12.12 2.01 5.98
C GLU A 69 -12.59 0.70 6.65
N ARG A 70 -12.59 -0.41 5.91
CA ARG A 70 -12.84 -1.76 6.48
C ARG A 70 -11.77 -2.18 7.49
N TRP A 71 -10.53 -1.73 7.30
CA TRP A 71 -9.39 -2.04 8.18
C TRP A 71 -9.18 -0.98 9.26
N GLN A 72 -9.53 0.30 8.98
CA GLN A 72 -9.41 1.40 9.94
C GLN A 72 -10.51 2.45 9.76
N SER A 73 -11.72 2.16 10.25
CA SER A 73 -12.89 3.02 10.06
C SER A 73 -12.84 4.39 10.74
N ARG A 74 -11.91 4.61 11.69
CA ARG A 74 -11.83 5.84 12.49
C ARG A 74 -10.70 6.79 12.05
N ALA A 75 -9.93 6.43 11.03
CA ALA A 75 -8.90 7.35 10.50
C ALA A 75 -9.53 8.47 9.67
N ARG A 76 -8.79 9.57 9.55
CA ARG A 76 -9.13 10.67 8.64
C ARG A 76 -8.58 10.38 7.25
N TYR A 77 -9.47 10.10 6.32
CA TYR A 77 -9.14 9.84 4.92
C TYR A 77 -9.18 11.13 4.10
N ARG A 78 -8.17 11.31 3.23
CA ARG A 78 -8.11 12.39 2.25
C ARG A 78 -7.62 11.85 0.92
N GLN A 79 -8.36 12.16 -0.14
CA GLN A 79 -8.05 11.74 -1.51
C GLN A 79 -7.41 12.89 -2.28
N LEU A 80 -6.43 12.56 -3.10
CA LEU A 80 -5.90 13.40 -4.16
C LEU A 80 -5.95 12.60 -5.46
N LEU A 81 -6.69 13.13 -6.42
CA LEU A 81 -6.99 12.49 -7.70
C LEU A 81 -6.28 13.29 -8.79
N ASP A 82 -5.28 12.68 -9.43
CA ASP A 82 -4.32 13.28 -10.36
C ASP A 82 -3.74 14.63 -9.84
N PRO A 83 -3.10 14.66 -8.65
CA PRO A 83 -2.71 15.93 -8.05
C PRO A 83 -1.46 16.56 -8.66
N THR A 84 -1.26 17.81 -8.29
CA THR A 84 0.02 18.52 -8.38
C THR A 84 0.92 18.27 -7.16
N ALA A 85 2.22 18.53 -7.32
CA ALA A 85 3.20 18.42 -6.24
C ALA A 85 2.84 19.32 -5.03
N ASP A 86 2.32 20.52 -5.29
CA ASP A 86 1.91 21.45 -4.23
C ASP A 86 0.69 20.97 -3.43
N GLU A 87 -0.28 20.34 -4.09
CA GLU A 87 -1.45 19.77 -3.41
C GLU A 87 -1.03 18.61 -2.50
N LEU A 88 -0.15 17.75 -3.01
CA LEU A 88 0.40 16.64 -2.23
C LEU A 88 1.18 17.12 -1.01
N ARG A 89 2.09 18.09 -1.16
CA ARG A 89 2.81 18.72 -0.04
C ARG A 89 1.87 19.30 1.01
N ARG A 90 0.89 20.10 0.57
CA ARG A 90 -0.07 20.76 1.47
C ARG A 90 -0.89 19.73 2.24
N LEU A 91 -1.36 18.68 1.58
CA LEU A 91 -2.10 17.61 2.22
C LEU A 91 -1.24 16.87 3.25
N CYS A 92 -0.05 16.39 2.86
CA CYS A 92 0.85 15.66 3.75
C CYS A 92 1.21 16.49 4.99
N ALA A 93 1.50 17.78 4.82
CA ALA A 93 1.79 18.69 5.93
C ALA A 93 0.58 18.86 6.87
N ALA A 94 -0.64 18.97 6.32
CA ALA A 94 -1.86 19.08 7.10
C ALA A 94 -2.18 17.80 7.89
N LEU A 95 -1.98 16.64 7.28
CA LEU A 95 -2.18 15.34 7.94
C LEU A 95 -1.16 15.12 9.06
N ARG A 96 0.13 15.40 8.83
CA ARG A 96 1.14 15.30 9.90
C ARG A 96 0.82 16.23 11.08
N ARG A 97 0.52 17.51 10.83
CA ARG A 97 0.10 18.44 11.91
C ARG A 97 -1.10 17.91 12.70
N SER A 98 -2.04 17.27 12.02
CA SER A 98 -3.25 16.72 12.66
C SER A 98 -3.00 15.41 13.41
N ALA A 99 -2.04 14.60 12.96
CA ALA A 99 -1.67 13.32 13.55
C ALA A 99 -0.75 13.46 14.76
N ARG A 100 0.00 14.56 14.89
CA ARG A 100 0.99 14.76 15.97
C ARG A 100 1.98 13.57 15.96
N GLY A 101 2.07 12.83 17.08
CA GLY A 101 2.89 11.63 17.23
C GLY A 101 2.25 10.33 16.71
N ASP A 102 0.98 10.35 16.28
CA ASP A 102 0.34 9.18 15.68
C ASP A 102 0.84 8.94 14.24
N ARG A 103 0.56 7.75 13.72
CA ARG A 103 1.03 7.33 12.40
C ARG A 103 0.20 7.94 11.28
N VAL A 104 0.87 8.34 10.20
CA VAL A 104 0.27 8.75 8.92
C VAL A 104 0.56 7.69 7.86
N LEU A 105 -0.47 7.29 7.11
CA LEU A 105 -0.31 6.44 5.92
C LEU A 105 -0.41 7.30 4.66
N VAL A 106 0.51 7.08 3.72
CA VAL A 106 0.47 7.65 2.38
C VAL A 106 0.43 6.51 1.38
N HIS A 107 -0.68 6.38 0.66
CA HIS A 107 -0.83 5.47 -0.46
C HIS A 107 -0.59 6.25 -1.75
N LEU A 108 0.38 5.84 -2.55
CA LEU A 108 0.69 6.40 -3.87
C LEU A 108 0.43 5.32 -4.91
N ASN A 109 -0.59 5.50 -5.75
CA ASN A 109 -0.79 4.70 -6.96
C ASN A 109 -0.30 5.52 -8.16
N GLY A 110 0.68 4.99 -8.89
CA GLY A 110 1.38 5.66 -9.97
C GLY A 110 1.17 5.04 -11.34
N HIS A 111 0.03 4.39 -11.63
CA HIS A 111 -0.17 3.67 -12.89
C HIS A 111 -0.35 4.56 -14.13
N GLY A 112 -0.74 5.82 -13.95
CA GLY A 112 -0.93 6.80 -15.02
C GLY A 112 0.24 7.75 -15.25
N VAL A 113 1.39 7.46 -14.63
CA VAL A 113 2.61 8.28 -14.70
C VAL A 113 3.83 7.39 -14.98
N PRO A 114 4.97 7.96 -15.41
CA PRO A 114 6.19 7.17 -15.60
C PRO A 114 6.64 6.44 -14.33
N ARG A 115 7.45 5.40 -14.50
CA ARG A 115 8.14 4.71 -13.41
C ARG A 115 8.99 5.67 -12.56
N PRO A 116 9.15 5.38 -11.25
CA PRO A 116 10.06 6.13 -10.40
C PRO A 116 11.51 6.08 -10.90
N THR A 117 12.29 7.12 -10.58
CA THR A 117 13.68 7.24 -11.03
C THR A 117 14.69 6.76 -9.99
N ALA A 118 15.91 6.44 -10.43
CA ALA A 118 17.05 6.13 -9.55
C ALA A 118 17.51 7.33 -8.68
N ASN A 119 17.00 8.53 -8.94
CA ASN A 119 17.23 9.71 -8.10
C ASN A 119 16.27 9.78 -6.90
N GLY A 120 15.35 8.83 -6.77
CA GLY A 120 14.35 8.81 -5.71
C GLY A 120 13.19 9.76 -6.00
N GLU A 121 12.69 9.76 -7.23
CA GLU A 121 11.58 10.62 -7.65
C GLU A 121 10.36 9.78 -8.02
N VAL A 122 9.19 10.21 -7.56
CA VAL A 122 7.88 9.78 -8.06
C VAL A 122 7.32 10.88 -8.96
N TRP A 123 6.30 10.55 -9.76
CA TRP A 123 5.72 11.49 -10.71
C TRP A 123 4.30 11.89 -10.32
N VAL A 124 3.99 13.17 -10.51
CA VAL A 124 2.65 13.76 -10.35
C VAL A 124 2.37 14.65 -11.57
N PHE A 125 1.25 15.39 -11.59
CA PHE A 125 0.88 16.21 -12.74
C PHE A 125 1.17 17.70 -12.53
N ASN A 126 1.22 18.45 -13.62
CA ASN A 126 0.96 19.89 -13.56
C ASN A 126 -0.55 20.16 -13.63
N LYS A 127 -0.97 21.40 -13.33
CA LYS A 127 -2.40 21.78 -13.27
C LYS A 127 -3.19 21.52 -14.56
N ASN A 128 -2.50 21.51 -15.70
CA ASN A 128 -3.11 21.38 -17.02
C ASN A 128 -2.98 19.96 -17.60
N TYR A 129 -2.42 19.01 -16.85
CA TYR A 129 -2.17 17.63 -17.28
C TYR A 129 -1.38 17.50 -18.59
N THR A 130 -0.47 18.44 -18.85
CA THR A 130 0.39 18.43 -20.05
C THR A 130 1.77 17.86 -19.79
N GLN A 131 2.19 17.78 -18.52
CA GLN A 131 3.52 17.32 -18.13
C GLN A 131 3.45 16.50 -16.84
N TYR A 132 4.31 15.49 -16.78
CA TYR A 132 4.65 14.80 -15.54
C TYR A 132 5.70 15.62 -14.80
N ILE A 133 5.46 15.87 -13.52
CA ILE A 133 6.31 16.67 -12.64
C ILE A 133 6.98 15.72 -11.65
N PRO A 134 8.32 15.69 -11.58
CA PRO A 134 9.03 14.84 -10.63
C PRO A 134 8.88 15.41 -9.21
N LEU A 135 8.72 14.52 -8.24
CA LEU A 135 8.64 14.82 -6.82
C LEU A 135 9.59 13.91 -6.06
N SER A 136 10.55 14.50 -5.36
CA SER A 136 11.51 13.75 -4.57
C SER A 136 10.85 13.06 -3.37
N VAL A 137 11.15 11.78 -3.15
CA VAL A 137 10.68 11.07 -1.95
C VAL A 137 11.32 11.61 -0.68
N TYR A 138 12.50 12.25 -0.76
CA TYR A 138 13.09 12.97 0.37
C TYR A 138 12.23 14.16 0.81
N GLU A 139 11.64 14.87 -0.15
CA GLU A 139 10.70 15.94 0.14
C GLU A 139 9.41 15.40 0.79
N LEU A 140 8.88 14.29 0.28
CA LEU A 140 7.73 13.62 0.91
C LEU A 140 8.04 13.18 2.35
N ARG A 141 9.23 12.61 2.59
CA ARG A 141 9.67 12.21 3.94
C ARG A 141 9.84 13.41 4.87
N SER A 142 10.37 14.54 4.40
CA SER A 142 10.56 15.73 5.24
C SER A 142 9.25 16.38 5.67
N VAL A 143 8.22 16.31 4.80
CA VAL A 143 6.88 16.83 5.07
C VAL A 143 6.07 15.87 5.93
N VAL A 144 6.05 14.58 5.59
CA VAL A 144 5.25 13.59 6.30
C VAL A 144 5.86 13.25 7.65
N ARG A 145 7.18 13.08 7.76
CA ARG A 145 7.92 12.69 8.99
C ARG A 145 7.44 11.38 9.65
N GLY A 146 8.28 10.78 10.49
CA GLY A 146 7.91 9.62 11.30
C GLY A 146 6.91 9.97 12.42
N PRO A 147 6.08 9.02 12.88
CA PRO A 147 5.90 7.65 12.34
C PRO A 147 5.05 7.64 11.06
N ALA A 148 5.52 6.98 9.99
CA ALA A 148 4.84 6.96 8.68
C ALA A 148 4.86 5.58 8.01
N VAL A 149 3.83 5.31 7.20
CA VAL A 149 3.74 4.15 6.29
C VAL A 149 3.51 4.64 4.87
N TYR A 150 4.24 4.09 3.92
CA TYR A 150 4.11 4.35 2.50
C TYR A 150 3.71 3.06 1.78
N VAL A 151 2.65 3.12 0.99
CA VAL A 151 2.26 2.05 0.05
C VAL A 151 2.50 2.62 -1.35
N LEU A 152 3.37 1.98 -2.13
CA LEU A 152 3.83 2.48 -3.43
C LEU A 152 3.35 1.53 -4.53
N ASP A 153 2.14 1.71 -5.05
CA ASP A 153 1.61 0.85 -6.13
C ASP A 153 1.99 1.43 -7.50
N CYS A 154 3.15 1.03 -8.00
CA CYS A 154 3.64 1.35 -9.33
C CYS A 154 4.71 0.37 -9.79
N GLY A 155 4.92 0.28 -11.11
CA GLY A 155 6.06 -0.47 -11.67
C GLY A 155 7.39 0.16 -11.28
N GLY A 156 8.43 -0.67 -11.11
CA GLY A 156 9.75 -0.24 -10.69
C GLY A 156 9.86 0.31 -9.25
N ALA A 157 8.82 0.17 -8.41
CA ALA A 157 8.78 0.77 -7.07
C ALA A 157 9.96 0.39 -6.16
N GLY A 158 10.57 -0.78 -6.38
CA GLY A 158 11.76 -1.22 -5.66
C GLY A 158 12.95 -0.26 -5.72
N VAL A 159 13.05 0.56 -6.78
CA VAL A 159 14.10 1.58 -6.93
C VAL A 159 14.04 2.63 -5.81
N LEU A 160 12.87 2.84 -5.21
CA LEU A 160 12.67 3.86 -4.17
C LEU A 160 13.09 3.40 -2.78
N LEU A 161 13.18 2.09 -2.52
CA LEU A 161 13.42 1.56 -1.18
C LEU A 161 14.71 2.10 -0.52
N PRO A 162 15.86 2.17 -1.22
CA PRO A 162 17.08 2.75 -0.65
C PRO A 162 16.88 4.20 -0.21
N HIS A 163 16.11 4.99 -0.96
CA HIS A 163 15.84 6.40 -0.66
C HIS A 163 14.95 6.60 0.57
N PHE A 164 14.16 5.60 0.97
CA PHE A 164 13.39 5.64 2.22
C PHE A 164 14.22 5.19 3.43
N THR A 165 15.28 4.41 3.21
CA THR A 165 16.23 4.01 4.27
C THR A 165 17.39 4.99 4.45
N ALA A 166 17.66 5.82 3.44
CA ALA A 166 18.74 6.79 3.49
C ALA A 166 18.55 7.80 4.65
N PRO A 167 19.62 8.21 5.34
CA PRO A 167 19.55 9.24 6.37
C PRO A 167 18.91 10.51 5.81
N MET A 168 17.94 11.08 6.54
CA MET A 168 17.39 12.37 6.14
C MET A 168 18.47 13.46 6.30
N PRO A 169 18.65 14.34 5.29
CA PRO A 169 19.49 15.53 5.43
C PRO A 169 19.00 16.33 6.63
N ARG A 170 19.84 16.50 7.65
CA ARG A 170 19.54 17.39 8.77
C ARG A 170 19.49 18.81 8.20
N HIS A 171 18.39 19.54 8.42
CA HIS A 171 18.36 20.97 8.13
C HIS A 171 19.44 21.64 8.98
N HIS A 172 20.56 22.00 8.35
CA HIS A 172 21.73 22.57 9.02
C HIS A 172 21.54 24.06 9.38
N ASP A 173 20.42 24.67 8.99
CA ASP A 173 20.08 26.09 9.23
C ASP A 173 19.40 26.34 10.59
N ARG A 174 19.74 25.58 11.64
CA ARG A 174 19.25 25.90 12.99
C ARG A 174 20.35 26.62 13.78
N PRO A 175 20.09 27.82 14.33
CA PRO A 175 21.06 28.51 15.16
C PRO A 175 21.41 27.65 16.39
N PRO A 176 22.70 27.59 16.78
CA PRO A 176 23.13 26.79 17.91
C PRO A 176 22.58 27.40 19.21
N GLY A 177 21.57 26.76 19.82
CA GLY A 177 20.98 27.21 21.09
C GLY A 177 19.53 26.80 21.32
N ASP A 178 18.76 26.54 20.26
CA ASP A 178 17.37 26.09 20.38
C ASP A 178 17.33 24.57 20.64
N LYS A 179 17.26 24.19 21.92
CA LYS A 179 16.84 22.82 22.28
C LYS A 179 15.38 22.66 21.87
N ALA A 180 15.13 21.86 20.84
CA ALA A 180 13.77 21.53 20.44
C ALA A 180 13.06 20.82 21.62
N PRO A 181 11.79 21.14 21.90
CA PRO A 181 10.95 20.28 22.74
C PRO A 181 10.68 18.89 22.09
N ASP A 182 11.14 18.69 20.84
CA ASP A 182 10.76 17.60 19.95
C ASP A 182 11.83 16.51 19.78
N ASP A 183 13.01 16.62 20.41
CA ASP A 183 14.03 15.55 20.43
C ASP A 183 13.57 14.31 21.25
N GLN A 184 12.37 14.38 21.83
CA GLN A 184 11.70 13.29 22.56
C GLN A 184 10.45 12.75 21.84
N MET A 185 10.09 13.26 20.65
CA MET A 185 8.82 12.92 20.01
C MET A 185 9.02 12.03 18.76
N GLY A 186 9.00 10.71 18.99
CA GLY A 186 8.76 9.68 17.97
C GLY A 186 9.87 9.52 16.92
N GLY A 187 10.63 8.43 16.99
CA GLY A 187 11.69 8.13 16.03
C GLY A 187 11.25 8.25 14.56
N ASP A 188 12.22 8.47 13.67
CA ASP A 188 12.11 8.57 12.20
C ASP A 188 11.66 7.24 11.56
N GLU A 189 10.62 6.63 12.13
CA GLU A 189 10.04 5.39 11.68
C GLU A 189 9.38 5.61 10.34
N CYS A 190 10.01 5.03 9.33
CA CYS A 190 9.54 4.96 7.98
C CYS A 190 9.32 3.49 7.61
N ILE A 191 8.07 3.15 7.33
CA ILE A 191 7.67 1.83 6.83
C ILE A 191 7.25 1.98 5.37
N VAL A 192 7.69 1.08 4.50
CA VAL A 192 7.38 1.11 3.07
C VAL A 192 6.95 -0.26 2.60
N LEU A 193 5.94 -0.33 1.73
CA LEU A 193 5.50 -1.53 1.04
C LEU A 193 5.51 -1.25 -0.47
N ALA A 194 6.22 -2.08 -1.24
CA ALA A 194 6.36 -1.96 -2.69
C ALA A 194 6.03 -3.30 -3.39
N PRO A 195 5.40 -3.26 -4.57
CA PRO A 195 4.91 -4.44 -5.31
C PRO A 195 5.98 -5.21 -6.06
N CYS A 196 7.10 -4.58 -6.40
CA CYS A 196 8.07 -5.14 -7.34
C CYS A 196 9.47 -4.55 -7.13
N GLY A 197 10.48 -5.20 -7.72
CA GLY A 197 11.86 -4.72 -7.83
C GLY A 197 12.01 -3.48 -8.72
N ALA A 198 13.23 -2.95 -8.80
CA ALA A 198 13.54 -1.71 -9.53
C ALA A 198 13.29 -1.82 -11.05
N ASP A 199 13.61 -2.96 -11.65
CA ASP A 199 13.51 -3.18 -13.11
C ASP A 199 12.24 -3.97 -13.51
N GLU A 200 11.38 -4.29 -12.55
CA GLU A 200 10.21 -5.13 -12.78
C GLU A 200 8.98 -4.30 -13.20
N ALA A 201 8.15 -4.89 -14.06
CA ALA A 201 6.85 -4.34 -14.44
C ALA A 201 5.75 -5.00 -13.62
N LEU A 202 4.65 -4.28 -13.37
CA LEU A 202 3.46 -4.91 -12.78
C LEU A 202 2.81 -5.90 -13.76
N PRO A 203 2.07 -6.90 -13.25
CA PRO A 203 1.41 -7.88 -14.10
C PRO A 203 0.40 -7.23 -15.06
N SER A 204 0.47 -7.60 -16.35
CA SER A 204 -0.38 -7.05 -17.41
C SER A 204 -1.52 -7.98 -17.84
N ASP A 205 -1.69 -9.13 -17.19
CA ASP A 205 -2.75 -10.10 -17.51
C ASP A 205 -4.14 -9.46 -17.38
N PRO A 206 -4.97 -9.43 -18.45
CA PRO A 206 -6.34 -8.87 -18.42
C PRO A 206 -7.26 -9.47 -17.34
N GLY A 207 -7.01 -10.71 -16.93
CA GLY A 207 -7.75 -11.38 -15.86
C GLY A 207 -7.53 -10.76 -14.48
N LEU A 208 -6.42 -10.01 -14.30
CA LEU A 208 -6.03 -9.37 -13.06
C LEU A 208 -6.44 -7.89 -13.03
N PRO A 209 -6.62 -7.30 -11.83
CA PRO A 209 -6.63 -5.86 -11.68
C PRO A 209 -5.24 -5.26 -11.99
N ALA A 210 -5.22 -4.04 -12.50
CA ALA A 210 -3.99 -3.26 -12.67
C ALA A 210 -3.35 -2.95 -11.31
N ASP A 211 -4.18 -2.68 -10.30
CA ASP A 211 -3.78 -2.48 -8.89
C ASP A 211 -3.74 -3.76 -8.08
N LEU A 212 -3.15 -4.82 -8.63
CA LEU A 212 -3.07 -6.13 -7.97
C LEU A 212 -2.43 -6.05 -6.58
N PHE A 213 -1.44 -5.20 -6.38
CA PHE A 213 -0.81 -5.03 -5.08
C PHE A 213 -1.75 -4.35 -4.09
N THR A 214 -2.35 -3.22 -4.45
CA THR A 214 -3.39 -2.59 -3.64
C THR A 214 -4.51 -3.56 -3.33
N ALA A 215 -5.02 -4.28 -4.32
CA ALA A 215 -6.07 -5.29 -4.16
C ALA A 215 -5.68 -6.40 -3.18
N CYS A 216 -4.41 -6.86 -3.19
CA CYS A 216 -3.90 -7.81 -2.19
C CYS A 216 -3.95 -7.20 -0.79
N LEU A 217 -3.51 -5.94 -0.64
CA LEU A 217 -3.39 -5.26 0.64
C LEU A 217 -4.74 -4.85 1.24
N THR A 218 -5.74 -4.53 0.42
CA THR A 218 -7.00 -3.94 0.88
C THR A 218 -8.20 -4.91 0.75
N THR A 219 -8.11 -5.89 -0.15
CA THR A 219 -9.16 -6.88 -0.45
C THR A 219 -8.60 -8.31 -0.63
N PRO A 220 -7.84 -8.82 0.34
CA PRO A 220 -7.06 -10.06 0.22
C PRO A 220 -7.90 -11.29 -0.14
N ILE A 221 -9.12 -11.42 0.41
CA ILE A 221 -9.98 -12.58 0.15
C ILE A 221 -10.44 -12.63 -1.32
N ALA A 222 -10.73 -11.47 -1.92
CA ALA A 222 -11.10 -11.42 -3.33
C ALA A 222 -9.94 -11.84 -4.24
N VAL A 223 -8.73 -11.36 -3.94
CA VAL A 223 -7.53 -11.78 -4.69
C VAL A 223 -7.25 -13.27 -4.49
N ALA A 224 -7.30 -13.76 -3.24
CA ALA A 224 -7.00 -15.15 -2.93
C ALA A 224 -7.95 -16.13 -3.65
N LEU A 225 -9.25 -15.84 -3.67
CA LEU A 225 -10.25 -16.66 -4.39
C LEU A 225 -10.01 -16.66 -5.90
N ARG A 226 -9.73 -15.49 -6.49
CA ARG A 226 -9.43 -15.37 -7.93
C ARG A 226 -8.13 -16.08 -8.31
N ALA A 227 -7.07 -15.91 -7.51
CA ALA A 227 -5.80 -16.59 -7.71
C ALA A 227 -5.92 -18.12 -7.56
N PHE A 228 -6.75 -18.58 -6.62
CA PHE A 228 -7.04 -20.00 -6.46
C PHE A 228 -7.82 -20.57 -7.66
N GLY A 229 -8.84 -19.85 -8.14
CA GLY A 229 -9.62 -20.24 -9.31
C GLY A 229 -8.78 -20.34 -10.59
N ALA A 230 -7.87 -19.38 -10.82
CA ALA A 230 -6.97 -19.37 -11.97
C ALA A 230 -5.97 -20.54 -11.99
N ARG A 231 -5.58 -21.06 -10.81
CA ARG A 231 -4.65 -22.21 -10.68
C ARG A 231 -5.28 -23.58 -11.00
N GLY A 232 -6.58 -23.65 -11.25
CA GLY A 232 -7.21 -24.81 -11.88
C GLY A 232 -7.01 -26.14 -11.14
N ARG A 233 -7.56 -26.30 -9.94
CA ARG A 233 -7.93 -27.66 -9.51
C ARG A 233 -9.11 -28.10 -10.38
N ARG A 234 -8.84 -29.02 -11.33
CA ARG A 234 -9.85 -29.77 -12.10
C ARG A 234 -10.94 -30.27 -11.15
N GLY A 235 -12.08 -29.59 -11.09
CA GLY A 235 -13.20 -29.96 -10.20
C GLY A 235 -13.95 -28.82 -9.52
N GLY A 236 -13.52 -27.56 -9.64
CA GLY A 236 -14.34 -26.41 -9.23
C GLY A 236 -15.51 -26.16 -10.19
N PRO A 237 -16.67 -25.65 -9.72
CA PRO A 237 -17.77 -25.29 -10.60
C PRO A 237 -17.33 -24.29 -11.68
N PRO A 238 -17.90 -24.35 -12.89
CA PRO A 238 -17.53 -23.47 -13.99
C PRO A 238 -17.95 -22.03 -13.66
N GLY A 239 -16.96 -21.18 -13.42
CA GLY A 239 -17.14 -19.80 -12.96
C GLY A 239 -16.22 -19.57 -11.77
N GLY A 240 -15.03 -19.00 -12.02
CA GLY A 240 -14.10 -18.63 -10.95
C GLY A 240 -14.80 -17.63 -10.02
N GLY A 241 -15.25 -18.12 -8.86
CA GLY A 241 -16.13 -17.36 -7.97
C GLY A 241 -15.47 -16.06 -7.53
N ASP A 242 -16.15 -14.95 -7.77
CA ASP A 242 -15.73 -13.67 -7.23
C ASP A 242 -16.02 -13.66 -5.73
N ALA A 243 -15.29 -12.88 -4.93
CA ALA A 243 -15.65 -12.73 -3.51
C ALA A 243 -17.08 -12.19 -3.32
N ALA A 244 -17.62 -11.51 -4.34
CA ALA A 244 -19.00 -11.05 -4.38
C ALA A 244 -20.03 -12.21 -4.38
N ASP A 245 -19.64 -13.39 -4.85
CA ASP A 245 -20.51 -14.56 -4.94
C ASP A 245 -20.53 -15.38 -3.64
N VAL A 246 -19.60 -15.10 -2.71
CA VAL A 246 -19.51 -15.81 -1.43
C VAL A 246 -20.49 -15.17 -0.43
N PRO A 247 -21.49 -15.92 0.07
CA PRO A 247 -22.47 -15.36 0.98
C PRO A 247 -21.82 -14.97 2.31
N GLY A 248 -22.23 -13.82 2.86
CA GLY A 248 -21.84 -13.39 4.19
C GLY A 248 -21.25 -12.00 4.29
N ARG A 249 -20.60 -11.74 5.43
CA ARG A 249 -19.90 -10.49 5.72
C ARG A 249 -18.55 -10.82 6.34
N LEU A 250 -17.49 -10.10 5.96
CA LEU A 250 -16.12 -10.32 6.45
C LEU A 250 -15.97 -10.32 7.99
N GLY A 251 -16.82 -9.56 8.68
CA GLY A 251 -16.83 -9.48 10.15
C GLY A 251 -17.62 -10.57 10.86
N ASP A 252 -18.44 -11.35 10.14
CA ASP A 252 -19.30 -12.38 10.72
C ASP A 252 -18.75 -13.78 10.46
N ARG A 253 -18.05 -14.32 11.47
CA ARG A 253 -17.42 -15.66 11.42
C ARG A 253 -18.39 -16.81 11.23
N LYS A 254 -19.70 -16.59 11.37
CA LYS A 254 -20.72 -17.63 11.11
C LYS A 254 -21.11 -17.74 9.64
N THR A 255 -20.67 -16.78 8.82
CA THR A 255 -20.92 -16.78 7.38
C THR A 255 -19.69 -17.32 6.62
N PRO A 256 -19.87 -17.98 5.47
CA PRO A 256 -18.75 -18.50 4.68
C PRO A 256 -17.67 -17.45 4.37
N LEU A 257 -18.07 -16.24 4.01
CA LEU A 257 -17.14 -15.14 3.75
C LEU A 257 -16.34 -14.72 5.01
N GLY A 258 -16.99 -14.65 6.17
CA GLY A 258 -16.33 -14.28 7.42
C GLY A 258 -15.46 -15.41 8.00
N GLU A 259 -15.83 -16.68 7.78
CA GLU A 259 -15.00 -17.83 8.13
C GLU A 259 -13.70 -17.85 7.30
N LEU A 260 -13.79 -17.67 5.98
CA LEU A 260 -12.61 -17.55 5.11
C LEU A 260 -11.69 -16.40 5.54
N ASN A 261 -12.24 -15.23 5.85
CA ASN A 261 -11.48 -14.09 6.35
C ASN A 261 -10.78 -14.39 7.69
N TRP A 262 -11.44 -15.15 8.57
CA TRP A 262 -10.87 -15.54 9.85
C TRP A 262 -9.74 -16.58 9.69
N ILE A 263 -9.91 -17.59 8.84
CA ILE A 263 -8.87 -18.55 8.48
C ILE A 263 -7.68 -17.84 7.87
N PHE A 264 -7.90 -16.95 6.89
CA PHE A 264 -6.84 -16.17 6.27
C PHE A 264 -6.04 -15.36 7.30
N THR A 265 -6.73 -14.73 8.26
CA THR A 265 -6.08 -13.99 9.34
C THR A 265 -5.25 -14.91 10.23
N ALA A 266 -5.75 -16.10 10.57
CA ALA A 266 -5.02 -17.07 11.39
C ALA A 266 -3.76 -17.61 10.67
N VAL A 267 -3.89 -17.97 9.40
CA VAL A 267 -2.78 -18.48 8.57
C VAL A 267 -1.68 -17.43 8.44
N THR A 268 -2.02 -16.21 8.00
CA THR A 268 -1.03 -15.14 7.80
C THR A 268 -0.36 -14.69 9.08
N ASP A 269 -1.08 -14.62 10.20
CA ASP A 269 -0.51 -14.29 11.51
C ASP A 269 0.44 -15.39 12.01
N THR A 270 0.09 -16.66 11.76
CA THR A 270 0.94 -17.82 12.13
C THR A 270 2.21 -17.89 11.28
N ILE A 271 2.11 -17.64 9.98
CA ILE A 271 3.29 -17.54 9.10
C ILE A 271 4.23 -16.44 9.61
N ALA A 272 3.70 -15.25 9.87
CA ALA A 272 4.49 -14.14 10.39
C ALA A 272 5.16 -14.48 11.73
N TRP A 273 4.44 -15.13 12.65
CA TRP A 273 4.99 -15.50 13.95
C TRP A 273 6.13 -16.53 13.85
N ASN A 274 6.04 -17.49 12.92
CA ASN A 274 7.07 -18.50 12.72
C ASN A 274 8.31 -17.98 11.99
N VAL A 275 8.15 -16.98 11.11
CA VAL A 275 9.23 -16.51 10.22
C VAL A 275 9.93 -15.27 10.77
N LEU A 276 9.21 -14.35 11.41
CA LEU A 276 9.76 -13.05 11.79
C LEU A 276 10.46 -13.09 13.15
N PRO A 277 11.59 -12.38 13.32
CA PRO A 277 12.16 -12.12 14.64
C PRO A 277 11.14 -11.46 15.56
N ALA A 278 11.13 -11.85 16.84
CA ALA A 278 10.13 -11.37 17.79
C ALA A 278 9.99 -9.83 17.86
N PRO A 279 11.06 -9.02 17.84
CA PRO A 279 10.92 -7.55 17.83
C PRO A 279 10.22 -7.02 16.57
N LEU A 280 10.51 -7.63 15.41
CA LEU A 280 9.91 -7.24 14.14
C LEU A 280 8.43 -7.62 14.08
N PHE A 281 8.09 -8.83 14.53
CA PHE A 281 6.70 -9.28 14.65
C PHE A 281 5.87 -8.37 15.56
N GLN A 282 6.38 -8.06 16.76
CA GLN A 282 5.67 -7.17 17.69
C GLN A 282 5.44 -5.78 17.09
N ARG A 283 6.44 -5.23 16.40
CA ARG A 283 6.35 -3.92 15.74
C ARG A 283 5.31 -3.90 14.62
N LEU A 284 5.34 -4.87 13.71
CA LEU A 284 4.53 -4.84 12.50
C LEU A 284 3.13 -5.46 12.68
N PHE A 285 2.98 -6.49 13.51
CA PHE A 285 1.75 -7.28 13.65
C PHE A 285 0.98 -7.02 14.96
N ARG A 286 1.52 -6.25 15.91
CA ARG A 286 0.87 -6.02 17.22
C ARG A 286 0.75 -4.56 17.63
N GLN A 287 1.55 -3.65 17.07
CA GLN A 287 1.59 -2.25 17.52
C GLN A 287 0.41 -1.40 17.03
N ASP A 288 -0.04 -1.60 15.79
CA ASP A 288 -1.10 -0.83 15.11
C ASP A 288 -1.98 -1.78 14.28
N LEU A 289 -3.31 -1.65 14.43
CA LEU A 289 -4.29 -2.52 13.76
C LEU A 289 -4.25 -2.41 12.22
N LEU A 290 -4.07 -1.20 11.69
CA LEU A 290 -4.01 -1.01 10.24
C LEU A 290 -2.70 -1.58 9.70
N LEU A 291 -1.59 -1.30 10.40
CA LEU A 291 -0.27 -1.82 10.05
C LEU A 291 -0.27 -3.35 10.04
N ALA A 292 -0.77 -3.98 11.11
CA ALA A 292 -0.89 -5.43 11.22
C ALA A 292 -1.73 -6.02 10.09
N SER A 293 -2.79 -5.32 9.67
CA SER A 293 -3.61 -5.75 8.54
C SER A 293 -2.87 -5.66 7.22
N LEU A 294 -2.18 -4.56 6.96
CA LEU A 294 -1.36 -4.40 5.76
C LEU A 294 -0.26 -5.48 5.68
N PHE A 295 0.41 -5.78 6.78
CA PHE A 295 1.49 -6.78 6.77
C PHE A 295 0.98 -8.22 6.65
N ARG A 296 -0.14 -8.59 7.28
CA ARG A 296 -0.80 -9.89 7.02
C ARG A 296 -1.16 -10.03 5.54
N ASN A 297 -1.73 -8.97 4.97
CA ASN A 297 -2.17 -8.94 3.58
C ASN A 297 -0.97 -8.86 2.61
N PHE A 298 0.15 -8.28 3.03
CA PHE A 298 1.40 -8.25 2.27
C PHE A 298 1.98 -9.65 2.09
N LEU A 299 1.80 -10.58 3.05
CA LEU A 299 2.25 -11.97 2.85
C LEU A 299 1.52 -12.64 1.68
N LEU A 300 0.22 -12.34 1.50
CA LEU A 300 -0.52 -12.76 0.31
C LEU A 300 0.02 -12.07 -0.94
N ALA A 301 0.28 -10.76 -0.88
CA ALA A 301 0.86 -10.01 -1.98
C ALA A 301 2.19 -10.62 -2.43
N GLU A 302 3.08 -10.98 -1.50
CA GLU A 302 4.34 -11.68 -1.76
C GLU A 302 4.11 -12.96 -2.59
N ARG A 303 3.16 -13.80 -2.17
CA ARG A 303 2.85 -15.08 -2.85
C ARG A 303 2.20 -14.88 -4.22
N VAL A 304 1.29 -13.92 -4.34
CA VAL A 304 0.54 -13.68 -5.59
C VAL A 304 1.42 -12.99 -6.63
N LEU A 305 2.10 -11.90 -6.27
CA LEU A 305 2.93 -11.14 -7.21
C LEU A 305 4.16 -11.94 -7.67
N LYS A 306 4.77 -12.78 -6.81
CA LYS A 306 5.83 -13.70 -7.24
C LYS A 306 5.38 -14.69 -8.31
N ALA A 307 4.13 -15.15 -8.25
CA ALA A 307 3.57 -16.02 -9.29
C ALA A 307 3.40 -15.29 -10.65
N HIS A 308 3.48 -13.96 -10.65
CA HIS A 308 3.41 -13.11 -11.84
C HIS A 308 4.72 -12.37 -12.12
N GLY A 309 5.86 -12.88 -11.63
CA GLY A 309 7.20 -12.35 -11.95
C GLY A 309 7.56 -11.04 -11.27
N CYS A 310 6.86 -10.66 -10.21
CA CYS A 310 7.18 -9.51 -9.36
C CYS A 310 7.81 -9.96 -8.05
N THR A 311 8.64 -9.11 -7.46
CA THR A 311 9.33 -9.30 -6.18
C THR A 311 8.89 -8.21 -5.20
N PRO A 312 7.76 -8.38 -4.50
CA PRO A 312 7.32 -7.41 -3.50
C PRO A 312 8.34 -7.29 -2.37
N ALA A 313 8.53 -6.07 -1.88
CA ALA A 313 9.53 -5.76 -0.88
C ALA A 313 9.01 -4.72 0.12
N THR A 314 9.62 -4.70 1.31
CA THR A 314 9.23 -3.82 2.40
C THR A 314 10.44 -3.19 3.07
N VAL A 315 10.19 -2.06 3.75
CA VAL A 315 11.09 -1.46 4.73
C VAL A 315 10.34 -1.43 6.06
N PRO A 316 10.87 -2.02 7.15
CA PRO A 316 12.01 -2.94 7.18
C PRO A 316 11.77 -4.22 6.36
N PRO A 317 12.82 -4.88 5.84
CA PRO A 317 12.68 -6.08 5.02
C PRO A 317 12.17 -7.28 5.82
N LEU A 318 11.34 -8.10 5.17
CA LEU A 318 10.87 -9.39 5.72
C LEU A 318 11.66 -10.55 5.10
N PRO A 319 11.92 -11.64 5.85
CA PRO A 319 12.32 -12.91 5.26
C PRO A 319 11.22 -13.45 4.32
N PRO A 320 11.58 -14.30 3.33
CA PRO A 320 10.61 -14.85 2.39
C PRO A 320 9.51 -15.67 3.07
N THR A 321 8.24 -15.42 2.73
CA THR A 321 7.08 -16.15 3.27
C THR A 321 6.22 -16.83 2.21
N ALA A 322 6.47 -16.56 0.93
CA ALA A 322 5.63 -16.99 -0.19
C ALA A 322 5.41 -18.51 -0.28
N ASP A 323 6.42 -19.32 0.10
CA ASP A 323 6.41 -20.78 -0.01
C ASP A 323 6.24 -21.49 1.35
N HIS A 324 5.83 -20.76 2.40
CA HIS A 324 5.63 -21.34 3.72
C HIS A 324 4.58 -22.48 3.66
N PRO A 325 4.79 -23.64 4.32
CA PRO A 325 3.89 -24.80 4.27
C PRO A 325 2.44 -24.60 4.75
N LEU A 326 2.10 -23.42 5.27
CA LEU A 326 0.74 -23.09 5.74
C LEU A 326 -0.14 -22.48 4.66
N TRP A 327 0.44 -22.06 3.53
CA TRP A 327 -0.29 -21.55 2.37
C TRP A 327 -0.91 -22.65 1.52
#